data_AF-A0A1Q5PTH1-F1
#
_entry.id   AF-A0A1Q5PTH1-F1
#
_cell.length_a   1.000
_cell.length_b   1.000
_cell.length_c   1.000
_cell.angle_alpha   90.00
_cell.angle_beta   90.00
_cell.angle_gamma   90.00
#
_symmetry.space_group_name_H-M   'P 1'
#
loop_
_entity.id
_entity.type
_entity.pdbx_description
1 polymer ?
#
loop_
_entity_poly.entity_id
_entity_poly.type
_entity_poly.pdbx_seq_one_letter_code
_entity_poly.pdbx_strand_id
1 'polypeptide(L)'
;MSTSRRRYSQEFKDQLCEEVVSQSKTIRSVADAYGIGAETLRNWVKKYKAARGEDEAQTPLSGSERARLAELERENQQLRAEAAFLKKAAAYFAREPR
;
A
#
# COMPACT_ATOMS: atom_id res chain seq x y z
N MET A 1 13.22 6.13 -34.86
CA MET A 1 11.84 6.64 -34.99
C MET A 1 11.36 7.15 -33.64
N SER A 2 11.35 8.46 -33.41
CA SER A 2 10.88 9.08 -32.17
C SER A 2 9.35 9.05 -32.13
N THR A 3 8.77 8.08 -31.42
CA THR A 3 7.32 8.00 -31.23
C THR A 3 6.86 9.18 -30.36
N SER A 4 6.12 10.10 -30.97
CA SER A 4 5.45 11.21 -30.27
C SER A 4 4.51 10.65 -29.20
N ARG A 5 4.80 10.94 -27.93
CA ARG A 5 3.97 10.52 -26.81
C ARG A 5 2.67 11.34 -26.81
N ARG A 6 1.53 10.68 -27.04
CA ARG A 6 0.21 11.28 -26.80
C ARG A 6 0.15 11.76 -25.34
N ARG A 7 -0.10 13.05 -25.13
CA ARG A 7 -0.32 13.64 -23.81
C ARG A 7 -1.80 13.50 -23.47
N TYR A 8 -2.07 12.79 -22.38
CA TYR A 8 -3.40 12.69 -21.80
C TYR A 8 -3.47 13.62 -20.58
N SER A 9 -4.58 14.33 -20.40
CA SER A 9 -4.84 15.14 -19.21
C SER A 9 -4.90 14.25 -17.96
N GLN A 10 -4.68 14.83 -16.79
CA GLN A 10 -4.73 14.08 -15.54
C GLN A 10 -6.15 13.59 -15.24
N GLU A 11 -7.15 14.45 -15.42
CA GLU A 11 -8.58 14.11 -15.26
C GLU A 11 -8.99 12.91 -16.11
N PHE A 12 -8.51 12.84 -17.37
CA PHE A 12 -8.82 11.72 -18.24
C PHE A 12 -8.22 10.40 -17.76
N LYS A 13 -7.00 10.43 -17.21
CA LYS A 13 -6.38 9.23 -16.63
C LYS A 13 -7.14 8.77 -15.40
N ASP A 14 -7.51 9.70 -14.54
CA ASP A 14 -8.20 9.41 -13.28
C ASP A 14 -9.60 8.84 -13.56
N GLN A 15 -10.33 9.38 -14.54
CA GLN A 15 -11.61 8.85 -14.99
C GLN A 15 -11.52 7.38 -15.43
N LEU A 16 -10.52 7.03 -16.24
CA LEU A 16 -10.34 5.66 -16.71
C LEU A 16 -9.91 4.70 -15.60
N CYS A 17 -9.09 5.19 -14.67
CA CYS A 17 -8.69 4.40 -13.51
C CYS A 17 -9.88 4.15 -12.58
N GLU A 18 -10.71 5.18 -12.33
CA GLU A 18 -11.95 5.07 -11.58
C GLU A 18 -12.90 4.08 -12.24
N GLU A 19 -13.04 4.11 -13.57
CA GLU A 19 -13.90 3.18 -14.30
C GLU A 19 -13.45 1.71 -14.14
N VAL A 20 -12.14 1.45 -14.22
CA VAL A 20 -11.58 0.10 -14.00
C VAL A 20 -11.76 -0.35 -12.55
N VAL A 21 -11.50 0.53 -11.58
CA VAL A 21 -11.51 0.18 -10.15
C VAL A 21 -12.94 0.09 -9.60
N SER A 22 -13.79 1.07 -9.91
CA SER A 22 -15.16 1.18 -9.40
C SER A 22 -16.15 0.30 -10.15
N GLN A 23 -16.07 0.25 -11.49
CA GLN A 23 -17.01 -0.52 -12.31
C GLN A 23 -16.55 -1.96 -12.60
N SER A 24 -15.42 -2.38 -12.02
CA SER A 24 -14.83 -3.72 -12.20
C SER A 24 -14.63 -4.14 -13.67
N LYS A 25 -14.51 -3.15 -14.58
CA LYS A 25 -14.29 -3.40 -16.00
C LYS A 25 -12.85 -3.88 -16.22
N THR A 26 -12.66 -4.76 -17.20
CA THR A 26 -11.32 -5.22 -17.54
C THR A 26 -10.51 -4.07 -18.17
N ILE A 27 -9.22 -3.99 -17.82
CA ILE A 27 -8.29 -3.01 -18.39
C ILE A 27 -8.34 -3.05 -19.93
N ARG A 28 -8.47 -4.24 -20.51
CA ARG A 28 -8.53 -4.42 -21.97
C ARG A 28 -9.76 -3.79 -22.59
N SER A 29 -10.94 -4.01 -22.00
CA SER A 29 -12.18 -3.41 -22.49
C SER A 29 -12.15 -1.88 -22.46
N VAL A 30 -11.62 -1.28 -21.39
CA VAL A 30 -11.51 0.17 -21.26
C VAL A 30 -10.44 0.71 -22.21
N ALA A 31 -9.30 0.02 -22.33
CA ALA A 31 -8.26 0.38 -23.27
C ALA A 31 -8.76 0.39 -24.73
N ASP A 32 -9.52 -0.63 -25.13
CA ASP A 32 -10.10 -0.74 -26.48
C ASP A 32 -11.17 0.34 -26.72
N ALA A 33 -12.05 0.61 -25.74
CA ALA A 33 -13.10 1.62 -25.85
C ALA A 33 -12.55 3.04 -26.06
N TYR A 34 -11.43 3.36 -25.43
CA TYR A 34 -10.81 4.69 -25.48
C TYR A 34 -9.61 4.78 -26.44
N GLY A 35 -9.27 3.69 -27.14
CA GLY A 35 -8.16 3.63 -28.09
C GLY A 35 -6.79 3.84 -27.45
N ILE A 36 -6.60 3.37 -26.22
CA ILE A 36 -5.38 3.51 -25.42
C ILE A 36 -4.69 2.14 -25.37
N GLY A 37 -3.36 2.11 -25.35
CA GLY A 37 -2.64 0.86 -25.14
C GLY A 37 -2.98 0.26 -23.76
N ALA A 38 -3.34 -1.03 -23.73
CA ALA A 38 -3.70 -1.74 -22.49
C ALA A 38 -2.61 -1.65 -21.41
N GLU A 39 -1.33 -1.68 -21.81
CA GLU A 39 -0.20 -1.55 -20.89
C GLU A 39 -0.07 -0.14 -20.30
N THR A 40 -0.42 0.89 -21.08
CA THR A 40 -0.46 2.28 -20.60
C THR A 40 -1.53 2.43 -19.52
N LEU A 41 -2.73 1.89 -19.76
CA LEU A 41 -3.82 1.94 -18.80
C LEU A 41 -3.51 1.10 -17.54
N ARG A 42 -2.91 -0.08 -17.69
CA ARG A 42 -2.43 -0.89 -16.56
C ARG A 42 -1.47 -0.11 -15.66
N ASN A 43 -0.52 0.62 -16.25
CA ASN A 43 0.42 1.45 -15.49
C ASN A 43 -0.26 2.61 -14.76
N TRP A 44 -1.30 3.22 -15.35
CA TRP A 44 -2.07 4.27 -14.69
C TRP A 44 -2.89 3.71 -13.53
N VAL A 45 -3.60 2.60 -13.73
CA VAL A 45 -4.40 1.93 -12.68
C VAL A 45 -3.52 1.53 -11.51
N LYS A 46 -2.31 1.00 -11.77
CA LYS A 46 -1.34 0.67 -10.71
C LYS A 46 -0.94 1.91 -9.89
N LYS A 47 -0.66 3.04 -10.55
CA LYS A 47 -0.34 4.30 -9.85
C LYS A 47 -1.55 4.86 -9.10
N TYR A 48 -2.74 4.73 -9.67
CA TYR A 48 -3.99 5.19 -9.07
C TYR A 48 -4.30 4.43 -7.78
N LYS A 49 -4.18 3.10 -7.78
CA LYS A 49 -4.34 2.25 -6.60
C LYS A 49 -3.30 2.53 -5.51
N ALA A 50 -2.04 2.73 -5.92
CA ALA A 50 -0.98 3.11 -4.99
C ALA A 50 -1.25 4.47 -4.32
N ALA A 51 -1.76 5.46 -5.07
CA ALA A 51 -2.11 6.77 -4.54
C ALA A 51 -3.31 6.74 -3.57
N ARG A 52 -4.22 5.78 -3.73
CA ARG A 52 -5.38 5.57 -2.84
C ARG A 52 -5.07 4.71 -1.61
N GLY A 53 -3.85 4.18 -1.48
CA GLY A 53 -3.49 3.26 -0.41
C GLY A 53 -4.15 1.87 -0.52
N GLU A 54 -4.81 1.58 -1.64
CA GLU A 54 -5.46 0.27 -1.88
C GLU A 54 -4.44 -0.80 -2.32
N ASP A 55 -3.19 -0.39 -2.59
CA ASP A 55 -2.08 -1.23 -3.02
C ASP A 55 -0.93 -1.24 -1.99
N GLU A 56 -1.26 -1.34 -0.69
CA GLU A 56 -0.25 -1.58 0.37
C GLU A 56 0.44 -2.95 0.21
N ALA A 57 -0.15 -3.89 -0.53
CA ALA A 57 0.39 -5.24 -0.69
C ALA A 57 1.49 -5.39 -1.77
N GLN A 58 1.61 -4.47 -2.74
CA GLN A 58 2.55 -4.63 -3.87
C GLN A 58 3.52 -3.47 -4.11
N THR A 59 3.49 -2.43 -3.28
CA THR A 59 4.52 -1.40 -3.34
C THR A 59 5.77 -1.96 -2.66
N PRO A 60 6.90 -2.16 -3.37
CA PRO A 60 8.14 -2.53 -2.70
C PRO A 60 8.48 -1.41 -1.72
N LEU A 61 8.43 -1.73 -0.42
CA LEU A 61 8.81 -0.81 0.65
C LEU A 61 10.10 -0.09 0.25
N SER A 62 10.03 1.23 0.15
CA SER A 62 11.19 2.09 -0.02
C SER A 62 12.22 1.76 1.08
N GLY A 63 13.51 1.95 0.80
CA GLY A 63 14.56 1.65 1.78
C GLY A 63 14.33 2.33 3.15
N SER A 64 13.73 3.52 3.15
CA SER A 64 13.32 4.25 4.35
C SER A 64 12.16 3.59 5.11
N GLU A 65 11.19 3.00 4.40
CA GLU A 65 10.03 2.33 4.98
C GLU A 65 10.44 1.00 5.64
N ARG A 66 11.38 0.26 5.03
CA ARG A 66 11.96 -0.95 5.65
C ARG A 66 12.72 -0.64 6.93
N ALA A 67 13.48 0.46 6.95
CA ALA A 67 14.23 0.87 8.13
C ALA A 67 13.27 1.22 9.28
N ARG A 68 12.21 1.98 8.99
CA ARG A 68 11.17 2.33 9.97
C ARG A 68 10.44 1.09 10.48
N LEU A 69 10.16 0.12 9.63
CA LEU A 69 9.50 -1.13 10.02
C LEU A 69 10.38 -1.94 10.98
N ALA A 70 11.68 -2.08 10.68
CA ALA A 70 12.61 -2.78 11.55
C ALA A 70 12.79 -2.09 12.92
N GLU A 71 12.78 -0.76 12.96
CA GLU A 71 12.78 0.01 14.21
C GLU A 71 11.51 -0.25 15.02
N LEU A 72 10.34 -0.19 14.37
CA LEU A 72 9.05 -0.40 15.01
C LEU A 72 8.90 -1.83 15.55
N GLU A 73 9.41 -2.83 14.84
CA GLU A 73 9.43 -4.22 15.29
C GLU A 73 10.31 -4.40 16.53
N ARG A 74 11.48 -3.75 16.58
CA ARG A 74 12.35 -3.77 17.76
C ARG A 74 11.68 -3.12 18.97
N GLU A 75 11.07 -1.96 18.78
CA GLU A 75 10.33 -1.28 19.83
C GLU A 75 9.17 -2.14 20.34
N ASN A 76 8.41 -2.78 19.44
CA ASN A 76 7.32 -3.67 19.84
C ASN A 76 7.80 -4.87 20.66
N GLN A 77 8.93 -5.47 20.28
CA GLN A 77 9.55 -6.56 21.04
C GLN A 77 9.98 -6.11 22.43
N GLN A 78 10.57 -4.92 22.54
CA GLN A 78 11.01 -4.36 23.82
C GLN A 78 9.82 -4.08 24.74
N LEU A 79 8.78 -3.42 24.23
CA LEU A 79 7.54 -3.15 24.97
C LEU A 79 6.85 -4.45 25.43
N ARG A 80 6.84 -5.49 24.59
CA ARG A 80 6.28 -6.80 24.98
C ARG A 80 7.09 -7.46 26.09
N ALA A 81 8.42 -7.35 26.05
CA ALA A 81 9.29 -7.88 27.09
C ALA A 81 9.08 -7.15 28.43
N GLU A 82 9.00 -5.82 28.41
CA GLU A 82 8.70 -5.00 29.59
C GLU A 82 7.32 -5.31 30.15
N ALA A 83 6.30 -5.39 29.30
CA ALA A 83 4.95 -5.76 29.72
C ALA A 83 4.91 -7.17 30.34
N ALA A 84 5.66 -8.13 29.78
CA ALA A 84 5.76 -9.47 30.34
C ALA A 84 6.48 -9.47 31.69
N PHE A 85 7.54 -8.68 31.85
CA PHE A 85 8.25 -8.52 33.11
C PHE A 85 7.35 -7.90 34.19
N LEU A 86 6.69 -6.78 33.88
CA LEU A 86 5.77 -6.11 34.81
C LEU A 86 4.61 -7.03 35.21
N LYS A 87 4.05 -7.81 34.27
CA LYS A 87 3.02 -8.81 34.59
C LYS A 87 3.54 -9.88 35.56
N LYS A 88 4.77 -10.37 35.37
CA LYS A 88 5.40 -11.33 36.28
C LYS A 88 5.63 -10.72 37.66
N ALA A 89 6.12 -9.48 37.73
CA ALA A 89 6.33 -8.77 38.98
C ALA A 89 5.00 -8.55 39.71
N ALA A 90 3.96 -8.07 39.02
CA ALA A 90 2.63 -7.91 39.58
C ALA A 90 2.05 -9.24 40.10
N ALA A 91 2.24 -10.34 39.37
CA ALA A 91 1.82 -11.67 39.80
C ALA A 91 2.62 -12.19 41.00
N TYR A 92 3.91 -11.84 41.11
CA TYR A 92 4.73 -12.15 42.28
C TYR A 92 4.21 -11.40 43.51
N PHE A 93 4.05 -10.09 43.43
CA PHE A 93 3.55 -9.27 44.54
C PHE A 93 2.10 -9.60 44.94
N ALA A 94 1.25 -10.00 43.99
CA ALA A 94 -0.11 -10.44 44.29
C ALA A 94 -0.19 -11.81 44.99
N ARG A 95 0.88 -12.61 44.96
CA ARG A 95 0.98 -13.93 45.61
C ARG A 95 1.64 -13.90 46.98
N GLU A 96 2.19 -12.78 47.42
CA GLU A 96 2.62 -12.55 48.81
C GLU A 96 1.44 -11.98 49.62
N PRO A 97 0.67 -12.81 50.35
CA PRO A 97 -0.16 -12.28 51.42
C PRO A 97 0.75 -11.75 52.53
N ARG A 98 0.44 -10.54 53.00
CA ARG A 98 1.00 -10.02 54.28
C ARG A 98 0.61 -10.92 55.44
#